data_AF-A0A073K498-F1
#
_entry.id   AF-A0A073K498-F1
#
_cell.length_a   1.000
_cell.length_b   1.000
_cell.length_c   1.000
_cell.angle_alpha   90.00
_cell.angle_beta   90.00
_cell.angle_gamma   90.00
#
_symmetry.space_group_name_H-M   'P 1'
#
loop_
_entity.id
_entity.type
_entity.pdbx_description
1 polymer ?
#
loop_
_entity_poly.entity_id
_entity_poly.type
_entity_poly.pdbx_seq_one_letter_code
_entity_poly.pdbx_strand_id
1 'polypeptide(L)' 'MIQDHLYILYQAIQQNTQEITKILIRLFHLLQKNGRKSHRYEKKTVFDILGIVYEYNGLKKQKKVA' A
#
# COMPACT_ATOMS: atom_id res chain seq x y z
N MET A 1 -1.90 39.69 5.38
CA MET A 1 -1.97 39.83 3.90
C MET A 1 -2.57 38.57 3.33
N ILE A 2 -3.21 38.59 2.16
CA ILE A 2 -3.88 37.39 1.58
C ILE A 2 -2.97 36.15 1.51
N GLN A 3 -1.66 36.37 1.41
CA GLN A 3 -0.61 35.35 1.43
C GLN A 3 -0.59 34.51 2.72
N ASP A 4 -0.86 35.10 3.89
CA ASP A 4 -0.83 34.39 5.17
C ASP A 4 -1.96 33.36 5.25
N HIS A 5 -3.14 33.71 4.72
CA HIS A 5 -4.29 32.80 4.68
C HIS A 5 -4.09 31.69 3.65
N LEU A 6 -3.48 31.98 2.50
CA LEU A 6 -3.12 30.96 1.53
C LEU A 6 -2.07 29.98 2.08
N TYR A 7 -1.12 30.47 2.87
CA TYR A 7 -0.12 29.64 3.53
C TYR A 7 -0.74 28.70 4.57
N ILE A 8 -1.66 29.19 5.41
CA ILE A 8 -2.40 28.36 6.38
C ILE A 8 -3.22 27.29 5.66
N LEU A 9 -3.89 27.65 4.55
CA LEU A 9 -4.66 26.70 3.74
C LEU A 9 -3.77 25.59 3.18
N TYR A 10 -2.60 25.95 2.63
CA TYR A 10 -1.63 24.98 2.14
C TYR A 10 -1.15 24.04 3.25
N GLN A 11 -0.82 24.56 4.43
CA GLN A 11 -0.40 23.75 5.57
C GLN A 11 -1.49 22.77 6.02
N ALA A 12 -2.75 23.20 6.08
CA ALA A 12 -3.87 22.33 6.44
C ALA A 12 -4.06 21.19 5.44
N ILE A 13 -3.95 21.47 4.14
CA ILE A 13 -4.04 20.45 3.08
C ILE A 13 -2.86 19.46 3.19
N GLN A 14 -1.65 19.96 3.41
CA GLN A 14 -0.46 19.12 3.57
C GLN A 14 -0.55 18.22 4.79
N GLN A 15 -1.00 18.76 5.93
CA GLN A 15 -1.14 17.99 7.15
C GLN A 15 -2.15 16.85 7.00
N ASN A 16 -3.30 17.13 6.38
CA ASN A 16 -4.29 16.09 6.07
C ASN A 16 -3.73 15.03 5.12
N THR A 17 -2.97 15.47 4.10
CA THR A 17 -2.33 14.56 3.14
C THR A 17 -1.32 13.64 3.83
N GLN A 18 -0.52 14.15 4.77
CA GLN A 18 0.43 13.36 5.54
C GLN A 18 -0.26 12.32 6.42
N GLU A 19 -1.35 12.68 7.10
CA GLU A 19 -2.11 11.73 7.92
C GLU A 19 -2.78 10.64 7.09
N ILE A 20 -3.39 11.00 5.96
CA ILE A 20 -3.95 10.04 5.00
C ILE A 20 -2.85 9.10 4.48
N THR A 21 -1.69 9.64 4.12
CA THR A 21 -0.55 8.85 3.63
C THR A 21 -0.08 7.82 4.67
N LYS A 22 0.02 8.21 5.96
CA LYS A 22 0.37 7.29 7.05
C LYS A 22 -0.64 6.15 7.17
N ILE A 23 -1.94 6.46 7.09
CA ILE A 23 -3.01 5.46 7.15
C ILE A 23 -2.90 4.48 5.97
N LEU A 24 -2.70 5.00 4.75
CA LEU A 24 -2.56 4.18 3.55
C LEU A 24 -1.34 3.26 3.61
N ILE A 25 -0.19 3.76 4.07
CA ILE A 25 1.02 2.93 4.25
C ILE A 25 0.77 1.81 5.27
N ARG A 26 0.12 2.12 6.40
CA ARG A 26 -0.20 1.11 7.41
C ARG A 26 -1.17 0.06 6.86
N LEU A 27 -2.20 0.49 6.13
CA LEU A 27 -3.14 -0.40 5.46
C LEU A 27 -2.42 -1.30 4.45
N PHE A 28 -1.52 -0.74 3.64
CA PHE A 28 -0.71 -1.49 2.68
C PHE A 28 0.11 -2.58 3.37
N HIS A 29 0.82 -2.28 4.45
CA HIS A 29 1.58 -3.29 5.19
C HIS A 29 0.69 -4.39 5.79
N LEU A 30 -0.50 -4.06 6.29
CA LEU A 30 -1.48 -5.03 6.78
C LEU A 30 -1.99 -5.93 5.67
N LEU A 31 -2.34 -5.34 4.51
CA LEU A 31 -2.78 -6.07 3.33
C LEU A 31 -1.67 -6.97 2.79
N GLN A 32 -0.40 -6.54 2.81
CA GLN A 32 0.72 -7.36 2.38
C GLN A 32 0.94 -8.56 3.32
N LYS A 33 0.89 -8.34 4.65
CA LYS A 33 1.03 -9.41 5.65
C LYS A 33 -0.11 -10.41 5.57
N ASN A 34 -1.35 -9.92 5.43
CA ASN A 34 -2.53 -10.76 5.29
C ASN A 34 -2.61 -11.41 3.91
N GLY A 35 -2.10 -10.76 2.87
CA GLY A 35 -2.02 -11.30 1.52
C GLY A 35 -1.17 -12.57 1.47
N ARG A 36 -0.02 -12.58 2.17
CA ARG A 36 0.80 -13.79 2.33
C ARG A 36 0.05 -14.93 3.05
N LYS A 37 -0.75 -14.60 4.07
CA LYS A 37 -1.60 -15.60 4.75
C LYS A 37 -2.72 -16.10 3.85
N SER A 38 -3.39 -15.19 3.16
CA SER A 38 -4.45 -15.48 2.21
C SER A 38 -3.97 -16.46 1.14
N HIS A 39 -2.81 -16.20 0.55
CA HIS A 39 -2.16 -17.11 -0.38
C HIS A 39 -1.86 -18.49 0.25
N ARG A 40 -1.35 -18.52 1.49
CA ARG A 40 -1.10 -19.78 2.21
C ARG A 40 -2.36 -20.63 2.39
N TYR A 41 -3.52 -20.00 2.56
CA TYR A 41 -4.80 -20.67 2.76
C TYR A 41 -5.69 -20.67 1.51
N GLU A 42 -5.10 -20.42 0.33
CA GLU A 42 -5.80 -20.40 -0.97
C GLU A 42 -7.02 -19.46 -0.99
N LYS A 43 -6.92 -18.32 -0.30
CA LYS A 43 -7.92 -17.25 -0.29
C LYS A 43 -7.49 -16.12 -1.22
N LYS A 44 -8.46 -15.50 -1.91
CA LYS A 44 -8.24 -14.28 -2.71
C LYS A 44 -7.93 -13.08 -1.81
N THR A 45 -6.93 -12.30 -2.20
CA THR A 45 -6.58 -11.03 -1.58
C THR A 45 -7.37 -9.88 -2.20
N VAL A 46 -7.33 -8.71 -1.55
CA VAL A 46 -7.88 -7.47 -2.13
C VAL A 46 -7.23 -7.16 -3.48
N PHE A 47 -5.94 -7.47 -3.65
CA PHE A 47 -5.25 -7.28 -4.94
C PHE A 47 -5.79 -8.22 -6.02
N ASP A 48 -6.09 -9.48 -5.68
CA ASP A 48 -6.69 -10.45 -6.60
C ASP A 48 -8.12 -10.05 -6.99
N ILE A 49 -8.89 -9.46 -6.07
CA ILE A 49 -10.24 -8.96 -6.34
C ILE A 49 -10.19 -7.73 -7.26
N LEU A 50 -9.22 -6.83 -7.04
CA LEU A 50 -9.02 -5.63 -7.85
C LEU A 50 -8.29 -5.90 -9.17
N GLY A 51 -7.84 -7.13 -9.43
CA GLY A 51 -7.08 -7.48 -10.64
C GLY A 51 -5.70 -6.81 -10.72
N ILE A 52 -5.15 -6.35 -9.59
CA ILE A 52 -3.86 -5.67 -9.53
C ILE A 52 -2.75 -6.71 -9.50
N VAL A 53 -1.97 -6.79 -10.58
CA VAL A 53 -0.75 -7.60 -10.61
C VAL A 53 0.33 -6.88 -9.80
N TYR A 54 0.79 -7.50 -8.72
CA TYR A 54 1.91 -7.00 -7.92
C TYR A 54 3.09 -7.97 -8.00
N GLU A 55 4.31 -7.41 -8.13
CA GLU A 55 5.52 -8.21 -8.14
C GLU A 55 5.75 -8.84 -6.77
N TYR A 56 5.45 -10.13 -6.67
CA TYR A 56 5.90 -10.92 -5.53
C TYR A 56 7.39 -11.26 -5.73
N ASN A 57 8.28 -10.45 -5.16
CA ASN A 57 9.72 -10.77 -5.00
C ASN A 57 9.95 -11.91 -3.99
N GLY A 58 9.10 -12.93 -3.97
CA GLY A 58 9.51 -14.21 -3.45
C GLY A 58 10.57 -14.73 -4.40
N LEU A 59 11.85 -14.65 -3.99
CA LEU A 59 12.97 -15.35 -4.60
C LEU A 59 12.49 -16.73 -5.07
N LYS A 60 12.08 -16.81 -6.34
CA LYS A 60 11.79 -18.07 -7.00
C LYS A 60 13.15 -18.72 -7.06
N LYS A 61 13.43 -19.66 -6.16
CA LYS A 61 14.48 -20.66 -6.40
C LYS A 61 14.18 -21.19 -7.79
N GLN A 62 15.02 -20.81 -8.75
CA GLN A 62 15.00 -21.39 -10.08
C GLN A 62 15.04 -22.89 -9.87
N LYS A 63 14.00 -23.61 -10.30
CA LYS A 63 14.07 -25.06 -10.38
C LYS A 63 15.20 -25.33 -11.38
N LYS A 64 16.38 -25.74 -10.88
CA LYS A 64 17.39 -26.40 -11.71
C LYS A 64 16.70 -27.63 -12.28
N VAL A 65 16.37 -27.57 -13.56
CA VAL A 65 16.03 -28.74 -14.35
C VAL A 65 17.30 -29.57 -14.41
N ALA A 66 17.23 -30.80 -13.88
CA ALA A 66 18.24 -31.83 -14.05
C ALA A 66 17.91 -32.64 -15.29
#